data_AF-A0A535IS77-F1
#
_entry.id   AF-A0A535IS77-F1
#
_cell.length_a   1.000
_cell.length_b   1.000
_cell.length_c   1.000
_cell.angle_alpha   90.00
_cell.angle_beta   90.00
_cell.angle_gamma   90.00
#
_symmetry.space_group_name_H-M   'P 1'
#
loop_
_entity.id
_entity.type
_entity.pdbx_description
1 polymer ?
#
loop_
_entity_poly.entity_id
_entity_poly.type
_entity_poly.pdbx_seq_one_letter_code
_entity_poly.pdbx_strand_id
1 'polypeptide(L)' 'RELVDALVAKFPALRQQLLGENGDLNRFVNVYVNGQDVRYLKGLDTPVAERDEVRLLPAMAGG' A
#
# COMPACT_ATOMS: atom_id res chain seq x y z
N ARG A 1 8.73 -1.23 2.36
CA ARG A 1 8.36 -2.60 1.93
C ARG A 1 7.98 -3.53 3.08
N GLU A 2 8.76 -3.56 4.17
CA GLU A 2 8.52 -4.42 5.35
C GLU A 2 7.08 -4.38 5.91
N LEU A 3 6.47 -3.18 5.99
CA LEU A 3 5.08 -3.04 6.44
C LEU A 3 4.08 -3.81 5.59
N VAL A 4 4.24 -3.79 4.26
CA VAL A 4 3.35 -4.51 3.34
C VAL A 4 3.55 -6.02 3.48
N ASP A 5 4.81 -6.47 3.58
CA ASP A 5 5.13 -7.88 3.76
C ASP A 5 4.59 -8.41 5.09
N ALA A 6 4.69 -7.64 6.17
CA ALA A 6 4.12 -7.98 7.48
C ALA A 6 2.59 -8.07 7.43
N LEU A 7 1.93 -7.15 6.73
CA LEU A 7 0.47 -7.20 6.53
C LEU A 7 0.04 -8.43 5.73
N VAL A 8 0.77 -8.78 4.67
CA VAL A 8 0.49 -9.98 3.86
C VAL A 8 0.74 -11.26 4.67
N ALA A 9 1.81 -11.31 5.47
CA ALA A 9 2.08 -12.44 6.35
C ALA A 9 0.94 -12.66 7.37
N LYS A 10 0.40 -11.57 7.93
CA LYS A 10 -0.72 -11.62 8.87
C LYS A 10 -2.08 -11.86 8.20
N PHE A 11 -2.26 -11.36 6.98
CA PHE A 11 -3.49 -11.44 6.20
C PHE A 11 -3.21 -11.83 4.75
N PRO A 12 -3.02 -13.13 4.45
CA PRO A 12 -2.59 -13.59 3.12
C PRO A 12 -3.51 -13.17 1.97
N ALA A 13 -4.82 -13.01 2.24
CA ALA A 13 -5.80 -12.54 1.26
C ALA A 13 -5.52 -11.11 0.76
N LEU A 14 -4.83 -10.27 1.54
CA LEU A 14 -4.46 -8.92 1.13
C LEU A 14 -3.40 -8.91 0.03
N ARG A 15 -2.63 -10.01 -0.16
CA ARG A 15 -1.56 -10.03 -1.16
C ARG A 15 -2.06 -9.66 -2.55
N GLN A 16 -3.16 -10.26 -2.99
CA GLN A 16 -3.72 -10.00 -4.32
C GLN A 16 -4.37 -8.62 -4.44
N GLN A 17 -4.80 -8.03 -3.31
CA GLN A 17 -5.37 -6.68 -3.27
C GLN A 17 -4.30 -5.60 -3.26
N LEU A 18 -3.18 -5.83 -2.56
CA LEU A 18 -2.12 -4.85 -2.36
C LEU A 18 -1.02 -4.92 -3.42
N LEU A 19 -0.69 -6.12 -3.89
CA LEU A 19 0.43 -6.35 -4.80
C LEU A 19 -0.04 -6.91 -6.15
N GLY A 20 0.56 -6.43 -7.23
CA GLY A 20 0.42 -6.98 -8.58
C GLY A 20 1.31 -8.20 -8.80
N GLU A 21 1.27 -8.76 -10.01
CA GLU A 21 2.02 -9.97 -10.39
C GLU A 21 3.54 -9.81 -10.22
N ASN A 22 4.06 -8.60 -10.49
CA ASN A 22 5.49 -8.30 -10.38
C ASN A 22 5.94 -7.94 -8.95
N GLY A 23 5.01 -7.92 -7.99
CA GLY A 23 5.29 -7.50 -6.61
C GLY A 23 5.28 -5.98 -6.37
N ASP A 24 4.90 -5.20 -7.38
CA ASP A 24 4.61 -3.76 -7.26
C ASP A 24 3.22 -3.52 -6.63
N LEU A 25 2.93 -2.29 -6.22
CA LEU A 25 1.58 -1.92 -5.76
C LEU A 25 0.54 -2.18 -6.84
N ASN A 26 -0.55 -2.84 -6.44
CA ASN A 26 -1.67 -3.07 -7.31
C ASN A 26 -2.29 -1.72 -7.73
N ARG A 27 -2.63 -1.57 -9.02
CA ARG A 27 -3.31 -0.36 -9.55
C ARG A 27 -4.67 -0.10 -8.90
N PHE A 28 -5.28 -1.14 -8.32
CA PHE A 28 -6.59 -1.06 -7.67
C PHE A 28 -6.53 -0.75 -6.16
N VAL A 29 -5.35 -0.41 -5.62
CA VAL A 29 -5.22 0.12 -4.26
C VAL A 29 -4.53 1.48 -4.29
N ASN A 30 -4.96 2.40 -3.45
CA ASN A 30 -4.27 3.63 -3.14
C ASN A 30 -3.64 3.52 -1.76
N VAL A 31 -2.38 3.89 -1.66
CA VAL A 31 -1.61 3.82 -0.42
C VAL A 31 -1.16 5.23 -0.07
N TYR A 32 -1.47 5.67 1.13
CA TYR A 32 -1.10 7.00 1.62
C TYR A 32 -0.25 6.88 2.88
N VAL A 33 0.75 7.74 3.00
CA VAL A 33 1.53 7.95 4.22
C VAL A 33 1.29 9.40 4.65
N ASN A 34 0.72 9.62 5.83
CA ASN A 34 0.34 10.94 6.35
C ASN A 34 -0.51 11.77 5.36
N GLY A 35 -1.40 11.10 4.62
CA GLY A 35 -2.29 11.71 3.64
C GLY A 35 -1.70 11.95 2.25
N GLN A 36 -0.42 11.63 2.02
CA GLN A 36 0.23 11.75 0.72
C GLN A 36 0.31 10.39 0.01
N ASP A 37 -0.15 10.32 -1.25
CA ASP A 37 -0.09 9.07 -2.04
C ASP A 37 1.36 8.71 -2.34
N VAL A 38 1.73 7.45 -2.01
CA VAL A 38 3.10 6.94 -2.16
C VAL A 38 3.58 6.91 -3.61
N ARG A 39 2.68 6.94 -4.59
CA ARG A 39 3.02 7.02 -6.02
C ARG A 39 3.70 8.34 -6.39
N TYR A 40 3.47 9.40 -5.62
CA TYR A 40 4.18 10.69 -5.74
C TYR A 40 5.38 10.79 -4.78
N LEU A 41 5.69 9.72 -4.05
CA LEU A 41 6.84 9.58 -3.16
C LEU A 41 7.81 8.56 -3.76
N LYS A 42 8.10 7.48 -3.03
CA LYS A 42 9.01 6.40 -3.43
C LYS A 42 8.29 5.06 -3.61
N GLY A 43 6.97 5.06 -3.81
CA GLY A 43 6.17 3.84 -3.91
C GLY A 43 6.31 2.96 -2.68
N LEU A 44 6.58 1.66 -2.87
CA LEU A 44 6.80 0.69 -1.79
C LEU A 44 8.04 0.99 -0.93
N ASP A 45 8.96 1.81 -1.43
CA ASP A 45 10.17 2.25 -0.72
C ASP A 45 9.97 3.57 0.01
N THR A 46 8.74 4.06 0.09
CA THR A 46 8.40 5.22 0.92
C THR A 46 8.69 4.87 2.38
N PRO A 47 9.59 5.61 3.07
CA PRO A 47 9.89 5.35 4.47
C PRO A 47 8.66 5.69 5.33
N VAL A 48 8.46 4.89 6.38
CA VAL A 48 7.37 5.05 7.34
C VAL A 48 7.97 4.97 8.73
N ALA A 49 7.69 5.96 9.58
CA ALA A 49 8.07 5.98 10.98
C ALA A 49 6.95 5.44 11.88
N GLU A 50 7.26 5.15 13.14
CA GLU A 50 6.29 4.57 14.10
C GLU A 50 5.03 5.43 14.32
N ARG A 51 5.12 6.74 14.10
CA ARG A 51 4.02 7.69 14.27
C ARG A 51 3.29 8.05 12.98
N ASP A 52 3.73 7.51 11.86
CA ASP A 52 3.11 7.79 10.58
C ASP A 52 1.80 7.01 10.41
N GLU A 53 0.81 7.68 9.85
CA GLU A 53 -0.46 7.05 9.49
C GLU A 53 -0.35 6.47 8.08
N VAL A 54 -0.49 5.16 7.95
CA VAL A 54 -0.59 4.48 6.64
C VAL A 54 -2.04 4.12 6.36
N ARG A 55 -2.60 4.64 5.25
CA ARG A 55 -3.95 4.29 4.79
C ARG A 55 -3.88 3.46 3.52
N LEU A 56 -4.63 2.36 3.51
CA LEU A 56 -4.83 1.48 2.36
C LEU A 56 -6.29 1.59 1.94
N LEU A 57 -6.55 2.17 0.78
CA LEU A 57 -7.90 2.38 0.27
C LEU A 57 -8.07 1.62 -1.05
N PRO A 58 -9.13 0.82 -1.23
CA PRO A 58 -9.43 0.28 -2.54
C PRO A 58 -9.69 1.44 -3.51
N ALA A 59 -9.24 1.29 -4.75
CA ALA A 59 -9.54 2.24 -5.81
C ALA A 59 -11.05 2.19 -6.08
N MET A 60 -11.79 3.13 -5.52
CA MET A 60 -13.19 3.31 -5.86
C MET A 60 -13.25 4.13 -7.15
N ALA A 61 -13.75 3.53 -8.23
CA ALA A 61 -14.20 4.32 -9.36
C ALA A 61 -15.34 5.19 -8.85
N GLY A 62 -15.15 6.51 -8.80
CA GLY A 62 -16.23 7.44 -8.56
C GLY A 62 -17.30 7.18 -9.61
N GLY A 63 -18.47 6.71 -9.18
CA GLY A 63 -19.67 6.63 -10.01
C GLY A 63 -20.24 8.02 -10.28
#